data_AF-A0A7W1LLY1-F1
#
_entry.id   AF-A0A7W1LLY1-F1
#
_cell.length_a   1.000
_cell.length_b   1.000
_cell.length_c   1.000
_cell.angle_alpha   90.00
_cell.angle_beta   90.00
_cell.angle_gamma   90.00
#
_symmetry.space_group_name_H-M   'P 1'
#
loop_
_entity.id
_entity.type
_entity.pdbx_description
1 polymer ?
#
loop_
_entity_poly.entity_id
_entity_poly.type
_entity_poly.pdbx_seq_one_letter_code
_entity_poly.pdbx_strand_id
1 'polypeptide(L)'
;MAVAGVAALGMLFVGFFYVASGLVAPAWAIVALWIVWLALAWYGFRLARAGSYLVLGIPVLAGAIWFLVLTVGEQALGWQA
;
A
#
# COMPACT_ATOMS: atom_id res chain seq x y z
N MET A 1 -11.09 -5.59 18.01
CA MET A 1 -12.13 -5.08 17.09
C MET A 1 -11.81 -3.67 16.59
N ALA A 2 -11.65 -2.67 17.47
CA ALA A 2 -11.33 -1.29 17.06
C ALA A 2 -10.04 -1.14 16.21
N VAL A 3 -8.96 -1.83 16.58
CA VAL A 3 -7.67 -1.78 15.86
C VAL A 3 -7.76 -2.34 14.44
N ALA A 4 -8.54 -3.42 14.24
CA ALA A 4 -8.76 -3.99 12.92
C ALA A 4 -9.62 -3.07 12.04
N GLY A 5 -10.60 -2.39 12.63
CA GLY A 5 -11.41 -1.37 11.94
C GLY A 5 -10.57 -0.16 11.50
N VAL A 6 -9.65 0.32 12.36
CA VAL A 6 -8.74 1.42 12.01
C VAL A 6 -7.76 1.00 10.90
N ALA A 7 -7.23 -0.22 10.96
CA ALA A 7 -6.37 -0.75 9.90
C ALA A 7 -7.11 -0.88 8.56
N ALA A 8 -8.36 -1.36 8.58
CA ALA A 8 -9.21 -1.46 7.39
C ALA A 8 -9.57 -0.09 6.81
N LEU A 9 -9.89 0.89 7.65
CA LEU A 9 -10.14 2.28 7.22
C LEU A 9 -8.88 2.94 6.66
N GLY A 10 -7.70 2.68 7.25
CA GLY A 10 -6.42 3.12 6.69
C GLY A 10 -6.16 2.50 5.31
N MET A 11 -6.51 1.23 5.10
CA MET A 11 -6.42 0.55 3.81
C MET A 11 -7.28 1.20 2.72
N LEU A 12 -8.49 1.64 3.09
CA LEU A 12 -9.38 2.39 2.18
C LEU A 12 -8.81 3.77 1.82
N PHE A 13 -8.19 4.46 2.79
CA PHE A 13 -7.55 5.75 2.55
C PHE A 13 -6.36 5.65 1.58
N VAL A 14 -5.61 4.54 1.60
CA VAL A 14 -4.55 4.30 0.61
C VAL A 14 -5.08 3.84 -0.74
N GLY A 15 -6.23 3.15 -0.78
CA GLY A 15 -6.94 2.85 -2.04
C GLY A 15 -7.27 4.13 -2.83
N PHE A 16 -7.53 5.25 -2.14
CA PHE A 16 -7.70 6.55 -2.78
C PHE A 16 -6.42 7.08 -3.44
N PHE A 17 -5.25 6.93 -2.80
CA PHE A 17 -3.94 7.27 -3.39
C PHE A 17 -3.60 6.39 -4.62
N TYR A 18 -4.18 5.20 -4.72
CA TYR A 18 -4.07 4.35 -5.90
C TYR A 18 -4.82 4.87 -7.11
N VAL A 19 -6.04 5.38 -6.91
CA VAL A 19 -6.80 6.01 -7.99
C VAL A 19 -6.04 7.24 -8.50
N ALA A 20 -5.43 8.00 -7.59
CA ALA A 20 -4.55 9.13 -7.96
C ALA A 20 -3.28 8.68 -8.72
N SER A 21 -2.71 7.50 -8.43
CA SER A 21 -1.55 6.98 -9.18
C SER A 21 -1.83 6.69 -10.66
N GLY A 22 -3.11 6.53 -11.05
CA GLY A 22 -3.51 6.45 -12.46
C GLY A 22 -3.28 7.73 -13.27
N LEU A 23 -3.05 8.87 -12.61
CA LEU A 23 -2.66 10.14 -13.24
C LEU A 23 -1.13 10.27 -13.43
N VAL A 24 -0.36 9.39 -12.79
CA VAL A 24 1.08 9.58 -12.51
C VAL A 24 1.96 8.45 -13.05
N ALA A 25 1.49 7.20 -12.95
CA ALA A 25 2.28 5.99 -13.20
C ALA A 25 1.66 5.10 -14.29
N PRO A 26 2.48 4.37 -15.08
CA PRO A 26 1.99 3.47 -16.12
C PRO A 26 1.22 2.27 -15.55
N ALA A 27 0.25 1.74 -16.32
CA ALA A 27 -0.68 0.71 -15.88
C ALA A 27 -0.03 -0.56 -15.31
N TRP A 28 1.13 -0.98 -15.85
CA TRP A 28 1.84 -2.15 -15.34
C TRP A 28 2.38 -1.93 -13.92
N ALA A 29 2.80 -0.71 -13.58
CA ALA A 29 3.29 -0.37 -12.25
C ALA A 29 2.15 -0.39 -11.23
N ILE A 30 0.97 0.08 -11.63
CA ILE A 30 -0.25 0.01 -10.83
C ILE A 30 -0.61 -1.45 -10.53
N VAL A 31 -0.54 -2.34 -11.52
CA VAL A 31 -0.79 -3.78 -11.32
C VAL A 31 0.23 -4.40 -10.37
N ALA A 32 1.52 -4.09 -10.53
CA ALA A 32 2.57 -4.59 -9.64
C ALA A 32 2.36 -4.12 -8.19
N LEU A 33 2.00 -2.85 -8.01
CA LEU A 33 1.68 -2.29 -6.70
C LEU A 33 0.48 -3.04 -6.11
N TRP A 34 -0.57 -3.31 -6.90
CA TRP A 34 -1.78 -4.00 -6.43
C TRP A 34 -1.45 -5.39 -5.87
N ILE A 35 -0.54 -6.12 -6.51
CA ILE A 35 -0.07 -7.42 -6.02
C ILE A 35 0.59 -7.27 -4.65
N VAL A 36 1.46 -6.28 -4.47
CA VAL A 36 2.10 -5.99 -3.18
C VAL A 36 1.07 -5.64 -2.11
N TRP A 37 0.05 -4.87 -2.48
CA TRP A 37 -1.03 -4.48 -1.60
C TRP A 37 -1.87 -5.67 -1.13
N LEU A 38 -2.26 -6.56 -2.03
CA LEU A 38 -2.97 -7.78 -1.67
C LEU A 38 -2.12 -8.69 -0.77
N ALA A 39 -0.82 -8.77 -1.02
CA ALA A 39 0.10 -9.52 -0.16
C ALA A 39 0.18 -8.94 1.25
N LEU A 40 0.31 -7.61 1.37
CA LEU A 40 0.33 -6.91 2.67
C LEU A 40 -1.01 -7.01 3.40
N ALA A 41 -2.14 -6.94 2.69
CA ALA A 41 -3.47 -7.13 3.26
C ALA A 41 -3.65 -8.55 3.82
N TRP A 42 -3.25 -9.56 3.04
CA TRP A 42 -3.29 -10.95 3.48
C TRP A 42 -2.38 -11.20 4.69
N TYR A 43 -1.16 -10.65 4.66
CA TYR A 43 -0.22 -10.79 5.77
C TYR A 43 -0.69 -10.04 7.03
N GLY A 44 -1.23 -8.82 6.86
CA GLY A 44 -1.85 -8.05 7.93
C GLY A 44 -3.04 -8.77 8.56
N PHE A 45 -3.91 -9.37 7.75
CA PHE A 45 -5.00 -10.21 8.25
C PHE A 45 -4.47 -11.40 9.06
N ARG A 46 -3.42 -12.06 8.59
CA ARG A 46 -2.80 -13.20 9.29
C ARG A 46 -2.18 -12.78 10.63
N LEU A 47 -1.50 -11.63 10.67
CA LEU A 47 -0.94 -11.03 11.88
C LEU A 47 -2.03 -10.61 12.88
N ALA A 48 -3.11 -10.00 12.40
CA ALA A 48 -4.25 -9.63 13.22
C ALA A 48 -4.89 -10.86 13.87
N ARG A 49 -5.05 -11.95 13.11
CA ARG A 49 -5.56 -13.23 13.62
C ARG A 49 -4.64 -13.87 14.67
N ALA A 50 -3.34 -13.62 14.57
CA ALA A 50 -2.36 -14.07 15.56
C ALA A 50 -2.27 -13.14 16.79
N GLY A 51 -3.06 -12.05 16.85
CA GLY A 51 -3.00 -11.08 17.94
C GLY A 51 -1.71 -10.25 17.98
N SER A 52 -0.95 -10.23 16.88
CA SER A 52 0.35 -9.59 16.83
C SER A 52 0.24 -8.08 16.59
N TYR A 53 0.99 -7.31 17.39
CA TYR A 53 1.11 -5.86 17.23
C TYR A 53 1.86 -5.44 15.95
N LEU A 54 2.54 -6.38 15.28
CA LEU A 54 3.19 -6.10 13.99
C LEU A 54 2.21 -5.64 12.91
N VAL A 55 0.91 -5.89 13.09
CA VAL A 55 -0.13 -5.39 12.17
C VAL A 55 -0.12 -3.86 12.05
N LEU A 56 0.33 -3.14 13.09
CA LEU A 56 0.47 -1.69 13.07
C LEU A 56 1.59 -1.21 12.13
N GLY A 57 2.58 -2.06 11.86
CA GLY A 57 3.66 -1.77 10.92
C GLY A 57 3.25 -1.93 9.45
N ILE A 58 2.19 -2.68 9.16
CA ILE A 58 1.69 -2.91 7.79
C ILE A 58 1.35 -1.62 7.04
N PRO A 59 0.55 -0.68 7.60
CA PRO A 59 0.26 0.58 6.91
C PRO A 59 1.51 1.44 6.69
N VAL A 60 2.45 1.43 7.64
CA VAL A 60 3.73 2.16 7.51
C VAL A 60 4.56 1.59 6.37
N LEU A 61 4.69 0.26 6.32
CA LEU A 61 5.41 -0.44 5.25
C LEU A 61 4.75 -0.19 3.88
N ALA A 62 3.43 -0.20 3.83
CA ALA A 62 2.69 0.06 2.61
C ALA A 62 2.91 1.49 2.08
N GLY A 63 2.92 2.49 2.98
CA GLY A 63 3.26 3.87 2.65
C GLY A 63 4.70 4.03 2.17
N ALA A 64 5.65 3.36 2.84
CA ALA A 64 7.06 3.39 2.45
C ALA A 64 7.29 2.77 1.05
N ILE A 65 6.65 1.63 0.75
CA ILE A 65 6.72 0.99 -0.56
C ILE A 65 6.14 1.90 -1.64
N TRP A 66 4.97 2.50 -1.39
CA TRP A 66 4.34 3.41 -2.34
C TRP A 66 5.24 4.61 -2.66
N PHE A 67 5.77 5.27 -1.61
CA PHE A 67 6.67 6.41 -1.78
C PHE A 67 7.93 6.03 -2.57
N LEU A 68 8.56 4.91 -2.20
CA LEU A 68 9.74 4.41 -2.89
C LEU A 68 9.48 4.14 -4.37
N VAL A 69 8.36 3.50 -4.70
CA VAL A 69 8.00 3.20 -6.10
C VAL A 69 7.78 4.48 -6.91
N LEU A 70 7.10 5.49 -6.34
CA LEU A 70 6.93 6.76 -7.05
C LEU A 70 8.24 7.51 -7.23
N THR A 71 9.07 7.61 -6.19
CA THR A 71 10.38 8.28 -6.29
C THR A 71 11.29 7.60 -7.32
N VAL A 72 11.34 6.26 -7.32
CA VAL A 72 12.12 5.50 -8.31
C VAL A 72 11.51 5.63 -9.70
N GLY A 73 10.17 5.62 -9.81
CA GLY A 73 9.46 5.82 -11.06
C GLY A 73 9.75 7.18 -11.69
N GLU A 74 9.73 8.24 -10.89
CA GLU A 74 10.05 9.61 -11.31
C GLU A 74 11.53 9.71 -11.73
N GLN A 75 12.46 9.25 -10.88
CA GLN A 75 13.90 9.44 -11.10
C GLN A 75 14.50 8.52 -12.17
N ALA A 76 14.08 7.26 -12.22
CA ALA A 76 14.69 6.25 -13.10
C ALA A 76 13.87 5.95 -14.35
N LEU A 77 12.55 6.16 -14.31
CA LEU A 77 11.63 5.80 -15.39
C LEU A 77 10.91 7.02 -16.00
N GLY A 78 11.16 8.23 -15.48
CA GLY A 78 10.60 9.48 -15.99
C GLY A 78 9.08 9.60 -15.81
N TRP A 79 8.50 8.94 -14.80
CA TRP A 79 7.08 9.08 -14.47
C TRP A 79 6.80 10.51 -13.99
N GLN A 80 5.64 11.06 -14.32
CA GLN A 80 5.23 12.37 -13.83
C GLN A 80 4.42 12.18 -12.55
N ALA A 81 5.12 12.11 -11.42
CA ALA A 81 4.54 11.95 -10.09
C ALA A 81 4.15 13.25 -9.40
#